data_AF-A0A0D0DF66-F1
#
_entry.id   AF-A0A0D0DF66-F1
#
_cell.length_a   1.000
_cell.length_b   1.000
_cell.length_c   1.000
_cell.angle_alpha   90.00
_cell.angle_beta   90.00
_cell.angle_gamma   90.00
#
_symmetry.space_group_name_H-M   'P 1'
#
loop_
_entity.id
_entity.type
_entity.pdbx_description
1 polymer ?
#
loop_
_entity_poly.entity_id
_entity_poly.type
_entity_poly.pdbx_seq_one_letter_code
_entity_poly.pdbx_strand_id
1 'polypeptide(L)' 'IDQTNIVYQPANAHTYEVIGAKQVAIIGQEEKHACTLLVGISAARDLLPWQVVYDG' A
#
# COMPACT_ATOMS: atom_id res chain seq x y z
N ILE A 1 0.28 -21.21 4.56
CA ILE A 1 -0.26 -20.12 3.72
C ILE A 1 -0.25 -18.89 4.59
N ASP A 2 0.37 -17.83 4.12
CA ASP A 2 0.46 -16.56 4.84
C ASP A 2 -0.35 -15.49 4.09
N GLN A 3 -0.96 -14.58 4.85
CA GLN A 3 -1.78 -13.49 4.33
C GLN A 3 -1.25 -12.18 4.91
N THR A 4 -0.77 -11.29 4.02
CA THR A 4 -0.27 -9.96 4.40
C THR A 4 -1.17 -8.88 3.82
N ASN A 5 -1.59 -7.94 4.67
CA ASN A 5 -2.25 -6.71 4.23
C ASN A 5 -1.16 -5.70 3.78
N ILE A 6 -1.29 -5.23 2.54
CA ILE A 6 -0.40 -4.22 1.96
C ILE A 6 -1.20 -2.91 1.86
N VAL A 7 -0.82 -1.93 2.69
CA VAL A 7 -1.40 -0.59 2.69
C VAL A 7 -0.61 0.28 1.70
N TYR A 8 -1.30 0.83 0.71
CA TYR A 8 -0.76 1.83 -0.21
C TYR A 8 -1.18 3.22 0.27
N GLN A 9 -0.29 3.89 1.00
CA GLN A 9 -0.46 5.29 1.40
C GLN A 9 0.73 6.11 0.90
N PRO A 10 0.51 7.40 0.54
CA PRO A 10 1.60 8.30 0.22
C PRO A 10 2.62 8.33 1.38
N ALA A 11 3.86 7.93 1.10
CA ALA A 11 4.90 7.81 2.13
C ALA A 11 5.43 9.18 2.60
N ASN A 12 5.10 10.26 1.88
CA ASN A 12 5.57 11.61 2.18
C ASN A 12 4.40 12.54 2.51
N ALA A 13 4.64 13.42 3.48
CA ALA A 13 3.73 14.51 3.82
C ALA A 13 4.07 15.80 3.03
N HIS A 14 4.57 15.64 1.81
CA HIS A 14 5.02 16.75 0.99
C HIS A 14 4.08 16.95 -0.18
N THR A 15 3.68 18.20 -0.38
CA THR A 15 2.85 18.64 -1.49
C THR A 15 3.46 19.93 -2.04
N TYR A 16 3.15 20.27 -3.29
CA TYR A 16 3.59 21.50 -3.91
C TYR A 16 2.56 22.59 -3.66
N GLU A 17 2.97 23.66 -2.97
CA GLU A 17 2.11 24.79 -2.65
C GLU A 17 2.91 26.10 -2.57
N VAL A 18 2.21 27.23 -2.62
CA VAL A 18 2.79 28.57 -2.47
C VAL A 18 3.55 28.70 -1.13
N ILE A 19 4.74 29.30 -1.19
CA ILE A 19 5.58 29.56 0.00
C ILE A 19 4.79 30.39 1.03
N GLY A 20 4.70 29.88 2.26
CA GLY A 20 3.99 30.52 3.36
C GLY A 20 2.55 30.01 3.58
N ALA A 21 2.05 29.12 2.72
CA ALA A 21 0.79 28.45 2.95
C ALA A 21 0.81 27.60 4.22
N LYS A 22 -0.33 27.57 4.93
CA LYS A 22 -0.56 26.77 6.15
C LYS A 22 -1.75 25.86 5.92
N GLN A 23 -1.78 24.71 6.60
CA GLN A 23 -2.87 23.72 6.49
C GLN A 23 -3.10 23.25 5.04
N VAL A 24 -2.02 22.88 4.36
CA VAL A 24 -2.09 22.41 2.97
C VAL A 24 -2.55 20.96 2.95
N ALA A 25 -3.65 20.69 2.25
CA ALA A 25 -4.12 19.32 2.04
C ALA A 25 -3.18 18.58 1.09
N ILE A 26 -2.87 17.33 1.41
CA ILE A 26 -2.10 16.46 0.54
C ILE A 26 -3.08 15.61 -0.26
N ILE A 27 -2.99 15.71 -1.59
CA ILE A 27 -3.83 14.94 -2.50
C ILE A 27 -3.57 13.44 -2.27
N GLY A 28 -4.63 12.65 -2.12
CA GLY A 28 -4.53 11.20 -1.90
C GLY A 28 -4.16 10.79 -0.47
N GLN A 29 -3.99 11.72 0.48
CA GLN A 29 -3.64 11.36 1.87
C GLN A 29 -4.77 10.63 2.60
N GLU A 30 -6.03 10.94 2.29
CA GLU A 30 -7.19 10.27 2.86
C GLU A 30 -7.60 9.01 2.07
N GLU A 31 -7.02 8.78 0.90
CA GLU A 31 -7.29 7.59 0.10
C GLU A 31 -6.59 6.38 0.72
N LYS A 32 -7.39 5.43 1.20
CA LYS A 32 -6.91 4.19 1.78
C LYS A 32 -7.04 3.06 0.77
N HIS A 33 -5.98 2.84 0.02
CA HIS A 33 -5.89 1.68 -0.87
C HIS A 33 -5.20 0.54 -0.11
N ALA A 34 -5.82 -0.64 -0.09
CA ALA A 34 -5.22 -1.83 0.49
C ALA A 34 -5.41 -3.02 -0.44
N CYS A 35 -4.40 -3.90 -0.51
CA CYS A 35 -4.58 -5.21 -1.14
C CYS A 35 -4.15 -6.32 -0.20
N THR A 36 -4.70 -7.51 -0.43
CA THR A 36 -4.32 -8.71 0.29
C THR A 36 -3.42 -9.56 -0.58
N LEU A 37 -2.20 -9.82 -0.11
CA LEU A 37 -1.28 -10.76 -0.73
C LEU A 37 -1.40 -12.13 -0.05
N LEU A 38 -1.69 -13.16 -0.84
CA LEU A 38 -1.72 -14.56 -0.42
C LEU A 38 -0.49 -15.29 -0.95
N VAL A 39 0.37 -15.77 -0.05
CA VAL A 39 1.65 -16.42 -0.40
C VAL A 39 1.75 -17.82 0.23
N GLY A 40 2.35 -18.74 -0.53
CA GLY A 40 2.79 -20.04 -0.03
C GLY A 40 4.25 -20.29 -0.41
N ILE A 41 5.02 -20.86 0.52
CA ILE A 41 6.40 -21.32 0.28
C ILE A 41 6.45 -22.83 0.53
N SER A 42 7.06 -23.57 -0.40
CA SER A 42 7.23 -25.03 -0.27
C SER A 42 8.34 -25.36 0.74
N ALA A 43 8.36 -26.61 1.24
CA ALA A 43 9.45 -27.09 2.08
C ALA A 43 10.81 -27.11 1.34
N ALA A 44 10.80 -27.15 0.01
CA ALA A 44 11.97 -27.01 -0.86
C ALA A 44 12.38 -25.54 -1.10
N ARG A 45 11.67 -24.58 -0.48
CA ARG A 45 11.86 -23.13 -0.59
C ARG A 45 11.43 -22.52 -1.92
N ASP A 46 10.59 -23.22 -2.67
CA ASP A 46 9.99 -22.68 -3.88
C ASP A 46 8.80 -21.77 -3.54
N LEU A 47 8.68 -20.68 -4.28
CA LEU A 47 7.48 -19.85 -4.26
C LEU A 47 6.35 -20.59 -4.97
N LEU A 48 5.27 -20.87 -4.25
CA LEU A 48 4.05 -21.42 -4.83
C LEU A 48 3.28 -20.32 -5.59
N PRO A 49 2.36 -20.67 -6.50
CA PRO A 49 1.46 -19.70 -7.11
C PRO A 49 0.80 -18.81 -6.03
N TRP A 50 0.88 -17.51 -6.24
CA TRP A 50 0.41 -16.48 -5.31
C TRP A 50 -0.72 -15.68 -5.95
N GLN A 51 -1.49 -15.00 -5.10
CA GLN A 51 -2.62 -14.18 -5.53
C GLN A 51 -2.59 -12.82 -4.83
N VAL A 52 -2.95 -11.77 -5.58
CA VAL A 52 -3.28 -10.47 -5.03
C VAL A 52 -4.78 -10.27 -5.16
N VAL A 53 -5.42 -9.95 -4.05
CA VAL A 53 -6.81 -9.54 -4.00
C VAL A 53 -6.82 -8.03 -3.80
N TYR A 54 -7.34 -7.32 -4.79
CA TYR A 54 -7.58 -5.88 -4.72
C TYR A 54 -9.03 -5.68 -4.26
N ASP A 55 -9.19 -4.88 -3.21
CA ASP A 55 -10.48 -4.40 -2.73
C ASP A 55 -10.36 -2.87 -2.62
N GLY A 56 -11.31 -2.14 -3.20
CA GLY A 56 -11.24 -0.68 -3.36
C GLY A 56 -12.42 0.00 -2.70
#